data_AF-A0A9P0ID06-F1
#
_entry.id   AF-A0A9P0ID06-F1
#
_cell.length_a   1.000
_cell.length_b   1.000
_cell.length_c   1.000
_cell.angle_alpha   90.00
_cell.angle_beta   90.00
_cell.angle_gamma   90.00
#
_symmetry.space_group_name_H-M   'P 1'
#
loop_
_entity.id
_entity.type
_entity.pdbx_description
1 polymer ?
#
loop_
_entity_poly.entity_id
_entity_poly.type
_entity_poly.pdbx_seq_one_letter_code
_entity_poly.pdbx_strand_id
1 'polypeptide(L)'
;MGEEDEYACVNRSQLKIKNTTGIKKKKNKKSSKEKQRLIENDIKQQQTTNTVVNSKTKAEMAFQKMQEKMQRQRIQQKAEMTHKQRVEQFNQRLDNLTEHFDIPKVSWTK
;
A
#
# COMPACT_ATOMS: atom_id res chain seq x y z
N MET A 1 -31.95 29.31 -31.61
CA MET A 1 -31.35 28.01 -31.26
C MET A 1 -31.07 28.06 -29.78
N GLY A 2 -31.90 27.41 -28.96
CA GLY A 2 -31.68 27.33 -27.52
C GLY A 2 -30.75 26.16 -27.26
N GLU A 3 -29.54 26.43 -26.79
CA GLU A 3 -28.72 25.39 -26.19
C GLU A 3 -29.32 25.07 -24.83
N GLU A 4 -29.87 23.88 -24.68
CA GLU A 4 -30.22 23.33 -23.38
C GLU A 4 -28.91 23.19 -22.59
N ASP A 5 -28.74 24.01 -21.55
CA ASP A 5 -27.63 23.93 -20.61
C ASP A 5 -27.62 22.53 -19.98
N GLU A 6 -26.71 21.68 -20.48
CA GLU A 6 -26.53 20.27 -20.10
C GLU A 6 -26.35 20.09 -18.58
N TYR A 7 -25.95 21.16 -17.87
CA TYR A 7 -25.72 21.19 -16.44
C TYR A 7 -26.85 21.84 -15.62
N ALA A 8 -27.96 22.23 -16.26
CA ALA A 8 -29.13 22.77 -15.56
C ALA A 8 -29.73 21.77 -14.55
N CYS A 9 -29.53 20.46 -14.77
CA CYS A 9 -30.02 19.40 -13.88
C CYS A 9 -29.18 19.23 -12.60
N VAL A 10 -28.01 19.86 -12.51
CA VAL A 10 -27.08 19.63 -11.40
C VAL A 10 -27.41 20.52 -10.22
N ASN A 11 -27.52 19.92 -9.04
CA ASN A 11 -27.87 20.63 -7.81
C ASN A 11 -26.78 21.66 -7.45
N ARG A 12 -27.07 22.95 -7.64
CA ARG A 12 -26.15 24.08 -7.39
C ARG A 12 -25.90 24.36 -5.90
N SER A 13 -26.49 23.60 -4.98
CA SER A 13 -26.27 23.78 -3.54
C SER A 13 -24.89 23.27 -3.09
N GLN A 14 -24.30 23.97 -2.12
CA GLN A 14 -23.02 23.59 -1.54
C GLN A 14 -23.11 22.21 -0.87
N LEU A 15 -22.24 21.29 -1.27
CA LEU A 15 -22.20 19.92 -0.75
C LEU A 15 -21.99 19.91 0.77
N LYS A 16 -23.03 19.53 1.51
CA LYS A 16 -22.96 19.35 2.97
C LYS A 16 -22.27 18.04 3.30
N ILE A 17 -20.94 18.06 3.42
CA ILE A 17 -20.17 16.90 3.85
C ILE A 17 -20.48 16.64 5.32
N LYS A 18 -21.01 15.45 5.60
CA LYS A 18 -21.29 14.97 6.96
C LYS A 18 -19.98 14.78 7.71
N ASN A 19 -19.42 15.85 8.28
CA ASN A 19 -18.41 15.93 9.35
C ASN A 19 -17.77 17.35 9.51
N THR A 20 -18.17 18.36 8.72
CA THR A 20 -17.56 19.71 8.78
C THR A 20 -18.00 20.56 9.99
N THR A 21 -19.06 20.15 10.69
CA THR A 21 -19.52 20.83 11.91
C THR A 21 -18.86 20.23 13.14
N GLY A 22 -17.71 20.80 13.53
CA GLY A 22 -17.13 20.72 14.88
C GLY A 22 -16.86 19.31 15.41
N ILE A 23 -15.58 18.96 15.53
CA ILE A 23 -15.12 17.73 16.19
C ILE A 23 -15.57 17.75 17.66
N LYS A 24 -16.78 17.23 17.93
CA LYS A 24 -17.23 16.90 19.29
C LYS A 24 -16.38 15.70 19.74
N LYS A 25 -15.50 15.93 20.74
CA LYS A 25 -14.59 14.95 21.37
C LYS A 25 -15.24 13.61 21.79
N LYS A 26 -16.57 13.50 21.75
CA LYS A 26 -17.35 12.26 21.95
C LYS A 26 -17.28 11.25 20.78
N LYS A 27 -16.85 11.64 19.57
CA LYS A 27 -16.76 10.75 18.39
C LYS A 27 -15.47 9.92 18.32
N ASN A 28 -14.40 10.32 19.02
CA ASN A 28 -13.13 9.57 19.06
C ASN A 28 -13.22 8.24 19.83
N LYS A 29 -14.12 8.11 20.81
CA LYS A 29 -14.31 6.85 21.56
C LYS A 29 -15.00 5.77 20.73
N LYS A 30 -15.90 6.14 19.80
CA LYS A 30 -16.55 5.18 18.88
C LYS A 30 -15.60 4.70 17.78
N SER A 31 -14.85 5.62 17.16
CA SER A 31 -13.81 5.28 16.16
C SER A 31 -12.71 4.38 16.74
N SER A 32 -12.24 4.68 17.95
CA SER A 32 -11.27 3.83 18.66
C SER A 32 -11.83 2.42 18.96
N LYS A 33 -13.09 2.32 19.37
CA LYS A 33 -13.74 1.04 19.66
C LYS A 33 -14.01 0.20 18.41
N GLU A 34 -14.28 0.85 17.28
CA GLU A 34 -14.47 0.19 15.99
C GLU A 34 -13.14 -0.33 15.42
N LYS A 35 -12.06 0.47 15.52
CA LYS A 35 -10.70 0.01 15.19
C LYS A 35 -10.24 -1.16 16.06
N GLN A 36 -10.52 -1.12 17.36
CA GLN A 36 -10.21 -2.23 18.27
C GLN A 36 -10.95 -3.52 17.88
N ARG A 37 -12.24 -3.42 17.50
CA ARG A 37 -13.03 -4.58 17.04
C ARG A 37 -12.52 -5.16 15.73
N LEU A 38 -12.08 -4.32 14.79
CA LEU A 38 -11.49 -4.79 13.54
C LEU A 38 -10.17 -5.53 13.80
N ILE A 39 -9.31 -5.00 14.67
CA ILE A 39 -8.06 -5.66 15.08
C ILE A 39 -8.36 -7.00 15.78
N GLU A 40 -9.35 -7.03 16.68
CA GLU A 40 -9.73 -8.24 17.42
C GLU A 40 -10.34 -9.32 16.51
N ASN A 41 -11.10 -8.91 15.49
CA ASN A 41 -11.62 -9.81 14.46
C ASN A 41 -10.52 -10.36 13.55
N ASP A 42 -9.56 -9.53 13.14
CA ASP A 42 -8.40 -9.97 12.35
C ASP A 42 -7.53 -10.97 13.14
N ILE A 43 -7.32 -10.73 14.44
CA ILE A 43 -6.59 -11.65 15.33
C ILE A 43 -7.34 -12.98 15.46
N LYS A 44 -8.67 -12.95 15.63
CA LYS A 44 -9.48 -14.17 15.70
C LYS A 44 -9.46 -14.96 14.39
N GLN A 45 -9.54 -14.28 13.25
CA GLN A 45 -9.46 -14.94 11.93
C GLN A 45 -8.08 -15.61 11.75
N GLN A 46 -6.99 -14.92 12.10
CA GLN A 46 -5.63 -15.47 12.07
C GLN A 46 -5.45 -16.68 13.01
N GLN A 47 -6.13 -16.70 14.16
CA GLN A 47 -6.11 -17.84 15.08
C GLN A 47 -6.89 -19.04 14.53
N THR A 48 -8.07 -18.83 13.92
CA THR A 48 -8.85 -19.93 13.31
C THR A 48 -8.17 -20.57 12.10
N THR A 49 -7.36 -19.79 11.35
CA THR A 49 -6.53 -20.38 10.29
C THR A 49 -5.38 -21.21 10.85
N ASN A 50 -4.80 -20.84 12.00
CA ASN A 50 -3.69 -21.58 12.61
C ASN A 50 -4.08 -22.97 13.15
N THR A 51 -5.34 -23.22 13.50
CA THR A 51 -5.78 -24.55 13.96
C THR A 51 -5.89 -25.59 12.84
N VAL A 52 -6.08 -25.14 11.59
CA VAL A 52 -6.06 -26.01 10.39
C VAL A 52 -4.62 -26.25 9.90
N VAL A 53 -3.66 -25.49 10.42
CA VAL A 53 -2.25 -25.43 9.99
C VAL A 53 -1.33 -26.46 10.67
N ASN A 54 -1.89 -27.33 11.52
CA ASN A 54 -1.12 -28.38 12.22
C ASN A 54 -0.53 -29.49 11.32
N SER A 55 -0.63 -29.40 9.98
CA SER A 55 0.05 -30.32 9.05
C SER A 55 1.28 -29.72 8.34
N LYS A 56 1.85 -28.61 8.85
CA LYS A 56 3.05 -28.05 8.23
C LYS A 56 4.22 -29.03 8.25
N THR A 57 4.89 -29.19 7.12
CA THR A 57 6.07 -30.03 7.01
C THR A 57 7.25 -29.43 7.80
N LYS A 58 8.24 -30.25 8.16
CA LYS A 58 9.47 -29.75 8.83
C LYS A 58 10.15 -28.64 8.03
N ALA A 59 10.12 -28.73 6.69
CA ALA A 59 10.64 -27.72 5.78
C ALA A 59 9.84 -26.41 5.85
N GLU A 60 8.51 -26.47 5.84
CA GLU A 60 7.64 -25.29 5.96
C GLU A 60 7.81 -24.58 7.32
N MET A 61 7.95 -25.36 8.40
CA MET A 61 8.21 -24.81 9.73
C MET A 61 9.56 -24.08 9.79
N ALA A 62 10.60 -24.62 9.14
CA ALA A 62 11.91 -23.97 9.06
C ALA A 62 11.86 -22.69 8.22
N PHE A 63 11.18 -22.72 7.07
CA PHE A 63 10.99 -21.55 6.21
C PHE A 63 10.22 -20.43 6.92
N GLN A 64 9.15 -20.77 7.64
CA GLN A 64 8.38 -19.78 8.38
C GLN A 64 9.22 -19.10 9.48
N LYS A 65 10.00 -19.86 10.26
CA LYS A 65 10.91 -19.29 11.26
C LYS A 65 11.93 -18.34 10.63
N MET A 66 12.47 -18.70 9.46
CA MET A 66 13.38 -17.83 8.71
C MET A 66 12.67 -16.56 8.23
N GLN A 67 11.45 -16.70 7.71
CA GLN A 67 10.64 -15.58 7.24
C GLN A 67 10.30 -14.61 8.38
N GLU A 68 9.91 -15.11 9.55
CA GLU A 68 9.64 -14.32 10.76
C GLU A 68 10.89 -13.54 11.21
N LYS A 69 12.07 -14.18 11.17
CA LYS A 69 13.35 -13.52 11.46
C LYS A 69 13.64 -12.37 10.48
N MET A 70 13.41 -12.60 9.19
CA MET A 70 13.62 -11.60 8.13
C MET A 70 12.51 -10.54 8.08
N GLN A 71 11.34 -10.81 8.65
CA GLN A 71 10.20 -9.91 8.61
C GLN A 71 10.50 -8.59 9.30
N ARG A 72 11.17 -8.61 10.46
CA ARG A 72 11.56 -7.39 11.18
C ARG A 72 12.46 -6.50 10.31
N GLN A 73 13.47 -7.09 9.67
CA GLN A 73 14.37 -6.38 8.78
C GLN A 73 13.63 -5.81 7.56
N ARG A 74 12.73 -6.59 6.94
CA ARG A 74 11.91 -6.11 5.81
C ARG A 74 10.97 -4.98 6.21
N ILE A 75 10.36 -5.05 7.39
CA ILE A 75 9.49 -4.00 7.91
C ILE A 75 10.31 -2.73 8.11
N GLN A 76 11.48 -2.84 8.74
CA GLN A 76 12.38 -1.72 8.96
C GLN A 76 12.80 -1.07 7.62
N GLN A 77 13.28 -1.84 6.65
CA GLN A 77 13.67 -1.33 5.32
C GLN A 77 12.50 -0.66 4.58
N LYS A 78 11.29 -1.23 4.65
CA LYS A 78 10.10 -0.62 4.04
C LYS A 78 9.67 0.67 4.74
N ALA A 79 9.89 0.77 6.05
CA ALA A 79 9.58 1.96 6.84
C ALA A 79 10.62 3.07 6.65
N GLU A 80 11.88 2.72 6.38
CA GLU A 80 12.97 3.67 6.14
C GLU A 80 12.75 4.55 4.91
N MET A 81 12.12 3.99 3.85
CA MET A 81 11.93 4.71 2.59
C MET A 81 10.47 5.09 2.33
N THR A 82 10.26 6.40 2.14
CA THR A 82 8.99 6.93 1.64
C THR A 82 8.74 6.48 0.19
N HIS A 83 7.48 6.52 -0.24
CA HIS A 83 7.15 6.18 -1.63
C HIS A 83 7.86 7.09 -2.64
N LYS A 84 7.93 8.39 -2.36
CA LYS A 84 8.63 9.38 -3.20
C LYS A 84 10.10 9.01 -3.38
N GLN A 85 10.80 8.71 -2.30
CA GLN A 85 12.21 8.27 -2.34
C GLN A 85 12.38 6.99 -3.15
N ARG A 86 11.45 6.03 -3.06
CA ARG A 86 11.48 4.81 -3.89
C ARG A 86 11.31 5.12 -5.37
N VAL A 87 10.43 6.06 -5.72
CA VAL A 87 10.24 6.49 -7.12
C VAL A 87 11.48 7.24 -7.62
N GLU A 88 12.05 8.14 -6.81
CA GLU A 88 13.28 8.86 -7.16
C GLU A 88 14.46 7.91 -7.39
N GLN A 89 14.69 6.94 -6.49
CA GLN A 89 15.72 5.93 -6.67
C GLN A 89 15.48 5.04 -7.89
N PHE A 90 14.22 4.71 -8.18
CA PHE A 90 13.88 3.95 -9.37
C PHE A 90 14.19 4.75 -10.64
N ASN A 91 13.83 6.02 -10.69
CA ASN A 91 14.12 6.90 -11.82
C ASN A 91 15.63 7.08 -12.00
N GLN A 92 16.38 7.36 -10.92
CA GLN A 92 17.85 7.42 -10.96
C GLN A 92 18.47 6.13 -11.50
N ARG A 93 17.92 4.97 -11.13
CA ARG A 93 18.39 3.67 -11.64
C ARG A 93 18.12 3.51 -13.13
N LEU A 94 16.97 3.97 -13.62
CA LEU A 94 16.64 3.93 -15.04
C LEU A 94 17.52 4.88 -15.85
N ASP A 95 17.78 6.08 -15.34
CA ASP A 95 18.66 7.06 -15.99
C ASP A 95 20.10 6.55 -16.10
N ASN A 96 20.56 5.79 -15.09
CA ASN A 96 21.87 5.17 -15.08
C ASN A 96 21.93 3.85 -15.87
N LEU A 97 20.80 3.32 -16.33
CA LEU A 97 20.77 2.06 -17.06
C LEU A 97 21.23 2.33 -18.50
N THR A 98 22.12 1.48 -19.00
CA THR A 98 22.58 1.56 -20.39
C THR A 98 21.42 1.34 -21.35
N GLU A 99 21.24 2.25 -22.30
CA GLU A 99 20.24 2.09 -23.36
C GLU A 99 20.52 0.88 -24.24
N HIS A 100 21.80 0.62 -24.52
CA HIS A 100 22.25 -0.50 -25.34
C HIS A 100 22.96 -1.54 -24.49
N PHE A 101 22.50 -2.79 -24.58
CA PHE A 101 23.06 -3.95 -23.88
C PHE A 101 24.06 -4.74 -24.75
N ASP A 102 24.45 -4.18 -25.90
CA ASP A 102 25.37 -4.82 -26.85
C ASP A 102 26.49 -3.84 -27.23
N ILE A 103 27.64 -4.41 -27.58
CA ILE A 103 28.83 -3.63 -27.91
C ILE A 103 28.66 -3.10 -29.33
N PRO A 104 28.84 -1.79 -29.57
CA PRO A 104 28.77 -1.25 -30.92
C PRO A 104 29.79 -1.96 -31.81
N LYS A 105 29.35 -2.35 -33.02
CA LYS A 105 30.23 -2.98 -34.01
C LYS A 105 31.34 -2.03 -34.41
N VAL A 106 32.59 -2.47 -34.26
CA VAL A 106 33.77 -1.73 -34.72
C VAL A 106 34.01 -2.08 -36.18
N SER A 107 33.47 -1.29 -37.11
CA SER A 107 33.91 -1.31 -38.51
C SER A 107 35.10 -0.35 -38.69
N TRP A 108 36.18 -0.84 -39.28
CA TRP A 108 37.29 0.00 -39.76
C TRP A 108 36.86 0.73 -41.03
N THR A 109 36.14 1.84 -40.90
CA THR A 109 35.94 2.81 -41.98
C THR A 109 35.42 4.14 -41.43
N LYS A 110 35.96 5.23 -41.99
CA LYS A 110 35.55 6.63 -41.75
C LYS A 110 34.47 7.04 -42.75
#